data_AF-A0A8C0R9Z6-F1
#
_entry.id   AF-A0A8C0R9Z6-F1
#
_cell.length_a   1.000
_cell.length_b   1.000
_cell.length_c   1.000
_cell.angle_alpha   90.00
_cell.angle_beta   90.00
_cell.angle_gamma   90.00
#
_symmetry.space_group_name_H-M   'P 1'
#
loop_
_entity.id
_entity.type
_entity.pdbx_description
1 polymer ?
#
loop_
_entity_poly.entity_id
_entity_poly.type
_entity_poly.pdbx_seq_one_letter_code
_entity_poly.pdbx_strand_id
1 'polypeptide(L)'
;MGWGAGGSCTPRPPIHQQTPQDTRVITVVFLGLLLDLLAFTLLLPLLPGLLESHSRAHDPLYGSWQRGVDWFAAAIRMPAEKRYNSVLFGGLIGSVFSFLQFLLAPLTGAVSDCLGRRPTMLLSLTGLVVSYAVWATSRSFAAFLASRVIGGISKGNVSLSTAIIADLSSPSARSRGMAVIGVAFSLGFTLGPMLGASLPSETVPWLALLFAVSNLLFMFCFLPETLLPEKRAPSITPGFRAAADLLSPLALLRFSAVTHSQDTPAGDRLWSLRRLGLVYFLYLFLFSGLEYTLSFLAHQRFQFSSLQQGKMFFSIGLSMAAVQGAYARRISPGGEITAVKRAQPGRKAQSWAHCEAW
;
A
#
# COMPACT_ATOMS: atom_id res chain seq x y z
N MET A 1 -46.23 -43.93 -17.62
CA MET A 1 -46.30 -42.59 -17.01
C MET A 1 -45.13 -42.51 -16.03
N GLY A 2 -43.91 -42.15 -16.41
CA GLY A 2 -43.54 -40.90 -17.06
C GLY A 2 -43.53 -39.80 -15.99
N TRP A 3 -42.35 -39.39 -15.54
CA TRP A 3 -41.87 -38.00 -15.44
C TRP A 3 -40.41 -38.04 -14.96
N GLY A 4 -39.51 -37.58 -15.84
CA GLY A 4 -38.12 -37.29 -15.54
C GLY A 4 -37.84 -35.80 -15.65
N ALA A 5 -36.57 -35.46 -15.45
CA ALA A 5 -35.92 -34.16 -15.57
C ALA A 5 -36.23 -33.15 -14.44
N GLY A 6 -35.28 -32.42 -13.89
CA GLY A 6 -33.85 -32.33 -14.18
C GLY A 6 -33.26 -31.33 -13.20
N GLY A 7 -32.45 -31.81 -12.26
CA GLY A 7 -31.59 -30.94 -11.47
C GLY A 7 -30.56 -30.34 -12.42
N SER A 8 -30.80 -29.11 -12.88
CA SER A 8 -29.83 -28.36 -13.66
C SER A 8 -28.66 -28.01 -12.74
N CYS A 9 -27.71 -28.93 -12.61
CA CYS A 9 -26.34 -28.59 -12.24
C CYS A 9 -25.84 -27.63 -13.33
N THR A 10 -25.99 -26.32 -13.09
CA THR A 10 -25.25 -25.32 -13.86
C THR A 10 -23.78 -25.73 -13.75
N PRO A 11 -23.09 -26.04 -14.87
CA PRO A 11 -21.68 -26.39 -14.82
C PRO A 11 -20.97 -25.24 -14.10
N ARG A 12 -20.18 -25.54 -13.06
CA ARG A 12 -19.23 -24.55 -12.55
C ARG A 12 -18.47 -24.02 -13.78
N PRO A 13 -18.43 -22.70 -14.01
CA PRO A 13 -17.70 -22.17 -15.15
C PRO A 13 -16.29 -22.75 -15.12
N PRO A 14 -15.74 -23.17 -16.28
CA PRO A 14 -14.42 -23.78 -16.32
C PRO A 14 -13.45 -22.85 -15.61
N ILE A 15 -12.65 -23.40 -14.69
CA ILE A 15 -11.57 -22.65 -14.03
C ILE A 15 -10.70 -22.15 -15.17
N HIS A 16 -10.82 -20.87 -15.53
CA HIS A 16 -9.98 -20.27 -16.56
C HIS A 16 -8.53 -20.44 -16.10
N GLN A 17 -7.83 -21.36 -16.75
CA GLN A 17 -6.42 -21.62 -16.52
C GLN A 17 -5.65 -20.33 -16.76
N GLN A 18 -4.68 -20.06 -15.90
CA GLN A 18 -3.86 -18.85 -15.99
C GLN A 18 -3.22 -18.76 -17.36
N THR A 19 -3.35 -17.61 -18.01
CA THR A 19 -2.70 -17.38 -19.29
C THR A 19 -1.23 -17.03 -19.08
N PRO A 20 -0.34 -17.30 -20.06
CA PRO A 20 1.04 -16.82 -20.04
C PRO A 20 1.13 -15.29 -19.88
N GLN A 21 0.14 -14.58 -20.43
CA GLN A 21 0.01 -13.12 -20.33
C GLN A 21 -0.26 -12.66 -18.89
N ASP A 22 -1.14 -13.32 -18.14
CA ASP A 22 -1.39 -13.01 -16.73
C ASP A 22 -0.11 -13.12 -15.89
N THR A 23 0.68 -14.17 -16.14
CA THR A 23 1.94 -14.39 -15.43
C THR A 23 2.97 -13.30 -15.75
N ARG A 24 3.05 -12.85 -17.01
CA ARG A 24 3.89 -11.73 -17.41
C ARG A 24 3.47 -10.44 -16.69
N VAL A 25 2.18 -10.11 -16.66
CA VAL A 25 1.66 -8.91 -15.97
C VAL A 25 2.01 -8.94 -14.48
N ILE A 26 1.73 -10.05 -13.80
CA ILE A 26 2.05 -10.22 -12.37
C ILE A 26 3.55 -10.00 -12.10
N THR A 27 4.41 -10.51 -12.98
CA THR A 27 5.87 -10.40 -12.84
C THR A 27 6.36 -8.97 -13.04
N VAL A 28 5.83 -8.27 -14.04
CA VAL A 28 6.16 -6.85 -14.30
C VAL A 28 5.69 -5.98 -13.13
N VAL A 29 4.45 -6.15 -12.65
CA VAL A 29 3.93 -5.43 -11.49
C VAL A 29 4.77 -5.69 -10.25
N PHE A 30 5.14 -6.95 -10.00
CA PHE A 30 6.00 -7.31 -8.86
C PHE A 30 7.36 -6.60 -8.89
N LEU A 31 8.09 -6.69 -10.01
CA LEU A 31 9.41 -6.10 -10.12
C LEU A 31 9.38 -4.58 -10.04
N GLY A 32 8.42 -3.95 -10.73
CA GLY A 32 8.27 -2.50 -10.67
C GLY A 32 7.86 -2.00 -9.28
N LEU A 33 6.95 -2.70 -8.61
CA LEU A 33 6.57 -2.37 -7.23
C LEU A 33 7.74 -2.57 -6.25
N LEU A 34 8.54 -3.64 -6.42
CA LEU A 34 9.73 -3.87 -5.60
C LEU A 34 10.75 -2.73 -5.74
N LEU A 35 11.00 -2.25 -6.97
CA LEU A 35 11.89 -1.11 -7.20
C LEU A 35 11.37 0.18 -6.54
N ASP A 36 10.06 0.47 -6.65
CA ASP A 36 9.46 1.62 -5.96
C ASP A 36 9.59 1.52 -4.44
N LEU A 37 9.32 0.33 -3.88
CA LEU A 37 9.39 0.11 -2.45
C LEU A 37 10.82 0.24 -1.93
N LEU A 38 11.81 -0.31 -2.64
CA LEU A 38 13.22 -0.11 -2.31
C LEU A 38 13.59 1.38 -2.31
N ALA A 39 13.19 2.14 -3.34
CA ALA A 39 13.43 3.58 -3.40
C ALA A 39 12.84 4.33 -2.19
N PHE A 40 11.63 3.94 -1.78
CA PHE A 40 10.93 4.57 -0.66
C PHE A 40 11.54 4.21 0.70
N THR A 41 11.82 2.93 0.93
CA THR A 41 12.22 2.42 2.25
C THR A 41 13.71 2.64 2.57
N LEU A 42 14.54 2.93 1.56
CA LEU A 42 15.93 3.39 1.71
C LEU A 42 16.07 4.60 2.66
N LEU A 43 15.08 5.50 2.66
CA LEU A 43 15.10 6.72 3.49
C LEU A 43 14.89 6.44 4.98
N LEU A 44 14.08 5.42 5.33
CA LEU A 44 13.60 5.20 6.69
C LEU A 44 14.70 5.16 7.77
N PRO A 45 15.81 4.41 7.60
CA PRO A 45 16.89 4.39 8.61
C PRO A 45 17.65 5.71 8.73
N LEU A 46 17.65 6.54 7.68
CA LEU A 46 18.38 7.81 7.63
C LEU A 46 17.58 8.97 8.24
N LEU A 47 16.26 8.82 8.31
CA LEU A 47 15.35 9.88 8.75
C LEU A 47 15.76 10.50 10.09
N PRO A 48 16.10 9.75 11.15
CA PRO A 48 16.54 10.35 12.42
C PRO A 48 17.80 11.23 12.26
N GLY A 49 18.77 10.79 11.47
CA GLY A 49 20.00 11.54 11.22
C GLY A 49 19.78 12.80 10.37
N LEU A 50 18.86 12.73 9.41
CA LEU A 50 18.47 13.90 8.61
C LEU A 50 17.80 14.98 9.48
N LEU A 51 16.83 14.58 10.31
CA LEU A 51 16.14 15.51 11.22
C LEU A 51 17.13 16.15 12.21
N GLU A 52 18.04 15.36 12.77
CA GLU A 52 19.11 15.86 13.65
C GLU A 52 20.01 16.90 12.96
N SER A 53 20.39 16.67 11.70
CA SER A 53 21.24 17.61 10.96
C SER A 53 20.54 18.96 10.75
N HIS A 54 19.24 18.95 10.48
CA HIS A 54 18.44 20.16 10.31
C HIS A 54 18.18 20.87 11.64
N SER A 55 18.02 20.12 12.73
CA SER A 55 17.98 20.68 14.08
C SER A 55 19.26 21.44 14.41
N ARG A 56 20.44 20.90 14.07
CA ARG A 56 21.74 21.57 14.31
C ARG A 56 21.95 22.78 13.40
N ALA A 57 21.43 22.72 12.18
CA ALA A 57 21.48 23.83 11.24
C ALA A 57 20.54 24.99 11.58
N HIS A 58 19.72 24.86 12.64
CA HIS A 58 18.72 25.86 13.06
C HIS A 58 17.78 26.27 11.92
N ASP A 59 17.35 25.32 11.09
CA ASP A 59 16.43 25.58 9.97
C ASP A 59 15.07 26.10 10.51
N PRO A 60 14.58 27.27 10.07
CA PRO A 60 13.37 27.88 10.61
C PRO A 60 12.09 27.08 10.28
N LEU A 61 12.07 26.38 9.14
CA LEU A 61 10.96 25.52 8.75
C LEU A 61 10.96 24.26 9.61
N TYR A 62 12.13 23.67 9.85
CA TYR A 62 12.28 22.56 10.79
C TYR A 62 11.78 22.94 12.19
N GLY A 63 12.22 24.10 12.71
CA GLY A 63 11.79 24.60 14.01
C GLY A 63 10.27 24.78 14.13
N SER A 64 9.59 25.16 13.05
CA SER A 64 8.12 25.28 13.04
C SER A 64 7.42 23.93 13.14
N TRP A 65 7.92 22.91 12.44
CA TRP A 65 7.40 21.55 12.56
C TRP A 65 7.74 20.93 13.91
N GLN A 66 8.95 21.16 14.42
CA GLN A 66 9.41 20.70 15.72
C GLN A 66 8.50 21.21 16.84
N ARG A 67 8.09 22.49 16.81
CA ARG A 67 7.11 23.05 17.78
C ARG A 67 5.78 22.30 17.77
N GLY A 68 5.30 21.88 16.61
CA GLY A 68 4.08 21.06 16.50
C GLY A 68 4.26 19.67 17.11
N VAL A 69 5.42 19.04 16.88
CA VAL A 69 5.78 17.75 17.49
C VAL A 69 5.88 17.87 19.01
N ASP A 70 6.54 18.92 19.51
CA ASP A 70 6.71 19.17 20.94
C ASP A 70 5.36 19.45 21.63
N TRP A 71 4.48 20.22 20.99
CA TRP A 71 3.11 20.43 21.46
C TRP A 71 2.33 19.11 21.58
N PHE A 72 2.41 18.26 20.55
CA PHE A 72 1.74 16.97 20.57
C PHE A 72 2.33 16.02 21.62
N ALA A 73 3.67 15.99 21.75
CA ALA A 73 4.37 15.22 22.76
C ALA A 73 3.94 15.62 24.18
N ALA A 74 3.80 16.93 24.44
CA ALA A 74 3.29 17.46 25.71
C ALA A 74 1.83 17.05 25.96
N ALA A 75 0.98 17.11 24.92
CA ALA A 75 -0.42 16.72 25.01
C ALA A 75 -0.61 15.24 25.41
N ILE A 76 0.24 14.34 24.90
CA ILE A 76 0.21 12.91 25.24
C ILE A 76 1.10 12.55 26.44
N ARG A 77 1.71 13.55 27.11
CA ARG A 77 2.62 13.40 28.26
C ARG A 77 3.81 12.47 27.97
N MET A 78 4.38 12.59 26.77
CA MET A 78 5.55 11.81 26.37
C MET A 78 6.80 12.28 27.12
N PRO A 79 7.66 11.37 27.62
CA PRO A 79 8.94 11.76 28.24
C PRO A 79 9.82 12.53 27.24
N ALA A 80 10.51 13.55 27.74
CA ALA A 80 11.41 14.38 26.94
C ALA A 80 12.74 13.64 26.64
N GLU A 81 12.68 12.64 25.76
CA GLU A 81 13.86 11.96 25.24
C GLU A 81 14.05 12.25 23.76
N LYS A 82 15.30 12.47 23.35
CA LYS A 82 15.67 12.79 21.97
C LYS A 82 15.16 11.75 20.96
N ARG A 83 15.29 10.46 21.30
CA ARG A 83 14.87 9.35 20.44
C ARG A 83 13.36 9.30 20.27
N TYR A 84 12.61 9.60 21.33
CA TYR A 84 11.15 9.70 21.26
C TYR A 84 10.70 10.82 20.34
N ASN A 85 11.35 11.97 20.42
CA ASN A 85 11.09 13.09 19.53
C ASN A 85 11.36 12.71 18.06
N SER A 86 12.51 12.09 17.76
CA SER A 86 12.83 11.66 16.38
C SER A 86 11.82 10.66 15.81
N VAL A 87 11.40 9.66 16.61
CA VAL A 87 10.38 8.71 16.16
C VAL A 87 9.07 9.46 15.93
N LEU A 88 8.58 10.23 16.90
CA LEU A 88 7.32 11.00 16.80
C LEU A 88 7.28 11.94 15.59
N PHE A 89 8.36 12.66 15.33
CA PHE A 89 8.51 13.51 14.15
C PHE A 89 8.41 12.68 12.86
N GLY A 90 9.08 11.53 12.80
CA GLY A 90 8.95 10.57 11.70
C GLY A 90 7.51 10.08 11.49
N GLY A 91 6.77 9.81 12.57
CA GLY A 91 5.35 9.49 12.52
C GLY A 91 4.47 10.62 12.01
N LEU A 92 4.77 11.87 12.35
CA LEU A 92 4.07 13.04 11.82
C LEU A 92 4.28 13.17 10.30
N ILE A 93 5.54 13.06 9.82
CA ILE A 93 5.84 13.05 8.39
C ILE A 93 5.12 11.88 7.69
N GLY A 94 5.18 10.68 8.28
CA GLY A 94 4.50 9.51 7.77
C GLY A 94 2.98 9.69 7.70
N SER A 95 2.38 10.37 8.69
CA SER A 95 0.95 10.68 8.71
C SER A 95 0.55 11.66 7.62
N VAL A 96 1.35 12.70 7.38
CA VAL A 96 1.14 13.64 6.26
C VAL A 96 1.26 12.90 4.92
N PHE A 97 2.25 12.02 4.78
CA PHE A 97 2.44 11.21 3.57
C PHE A 97 1.26 10.25 3.32
N SER A 98 0.73 9.62 4.37
CA SER A 98 -0.46 8.75 4.31
C SER A 98 -1.74 9.53 4.03
N PHE A 99 -1.86 10.76 4.56
CA PHE A 99 -3.00 11.63 4.28
C PHE A 99 -3.05 12.06 2.81
N LEU A 100 -1.91 12.41 2.21
CA LEU A 100 -1.82 12.69 0.78
C LEU A 100 -2.21 11.47 -0.06
N GLN A 101 -1.73 10.28 0.32
CA GLN A 101 -2.14 9.02 -0.32
C GLN A 101 -3.66 8.79 -0.23
N PHE A 102 -4.25 9.03 0.93
CA PHE A 102 -5.69 8.89 1.14
C PHE A 102 -6.50 9.78 0.18
N LEU A 103 -6.09 11.04 0.00
CA LEU A 103 -6.78 11.97 -0.89
C LEU A 103 -6.61 11.62 -2.37
N LEU A 104 -5.41 11.19 -2.77
CA LEU A 104 -5.06 11.03 -4.18
C LEU A 104 -5.28 9.61 -4.72
N ALA A 105 -5.34 8.59 -3.87
CA ALA A 105 -5.54 7.20 -4.33
C ALA A 105 -6.89 6.99 -5.04
N PRO A 106 -8.04 7.48 -4.54
CA PRO A 106 -9.33 7.35 -5.23
C PRO A 106 -9.35 8.14 -6.55
N LEU A 107 -8.79 9.36 -6.55
CA LEU A 107 -8.68 10.18 -7.74
C LEU A 107 -7.84 9.49 -8.83
N THR A 108 -6.67 8.98 -8.46
CA THR A 108 -5.77 8.27 -9.38
C THR A 108 -6.44 7.00 -9.92
N GLY A 109 -7.19 6.29 -9.08
CA GLY A 109 -8.01 5.15 -9.50
C GLY A 109 -9.03 5.53 -10.57
N ALA A 110 -9.86 6.53 -10.31
CA ALA A 110 -10.88 7.02 -11.24
C ALA A 110 -10.29 7.55 -12.56
N VAL A 111 -9.16 8.26 -12.48
CA VAL A 111 -8.41 8.72 -13.67
C VAL A 111 -7.94 7.51 -14.49
N SER A 112 -7.44 6.46 -13.84
CA SER A 112 -6.99 5.26 -14.55
C SER A 112 -8.12 4.43 -15.15
N ASP A 113 -9.32 4.46 -14.56
CA ASP A 113 -10.51 3.83 -15.14
C ASP A 113 -10.95 4.53 -16.45
N CYS A 114 -10.63 5.83 -16.62
CA CYS A 114 -10.97 6.60 -17.82
C CYS A 114 -9.84 6.62 -18.86
N LEU A 115 -8.59 6.85 -18.44
CA LEU A 115 -7.44 7.02 -19.35
C LEU A 115 -6.73 5.69 -19.65
N GLY A 116 -6.93 4.66 -18.83
CA GLY A 116 -6.17 3.41 -18.85
C GLY A 116 -5.17 3.32 -17.69
N ARG A 117 -4.75 2.08 -17.41
CA ARG A 117 -3.82 1.78 -16.30
C ARG A 117 -2.41 2.23 -16.62
N ARG A 118 -1.93 2.00 -17.85
CA ARG A 118 -0.54 2.28 -18.23
C ARG A 118 -0.22 3.77 -18.22
N PRO A 119 -1.00 4.68 -18.84
CA PRO A 119 -0.70 6.11 -18.81
C PRO A 119 -0.69 6.68 -17.39
N THR A 120 -1.65 6.27 -16.57
CA THR A 120 -1.79 6.77 -15.20
C THR A 120 -0.67 6.23 -14.29
N MET A 121 -0.24 4.99 -14.49
CA MET A 121 0.93 4.42 -13.81
C MET A 121 2.19 5.21 -14.15
N LEU A 122 2.43 5.50 -15.44
CA LEU A 122 3.61 6.26 -15.87
C LEU A 122 3.61 7.67 -15.29
N LEU A 123 2.47 8.36 -15.29
CA LEU A 123 2.33 9.68 -14.67
C LEU A 123 2.69 9.65 -13.18
N SER A 124 2.20 8.64 -12.45
CA SER A 124 2.51 8.45 -11.03
C SER A 124 4.01 8.21 -10.81
N LEU A 125 4.63 7.36 -11.62
CA LEU A 125 6.06 7.08 -11.55
C LEU A 125 6.93 8.29 -11.91
N THR A 126 6.52 9.10 -12.88
CA THR A 126 7.20 10.37 -13.21
C THR A 126 7.19 11.31 -12.00
N GLY A 127 6.05 11.45 -11.31
CA GLY A 127 5.98 12.26 -10.09
C GLY A 127 6.90 11.73 -8.97
N LEU A 128 7.03 10.41 -8.84
CA LEU A 128 7.98 9.80 -7.90
C LEU A 128 9.44 10.10 -8.27
N VAL A 129 9.80 10.04 -9.55
CA VAL A 129 11.13 10.46 -10.04
C VAL A 129 11.41 11.92 -9.69
N VAL A 130 10.46 12.82 -9.93
CA VAL A 130 10.59 14.24 -9.57
C VAL A 130 10.78 14.40 -8.06
N SER A 131 10.01 13.69 -7.24
CA SER A 131 10.17 13.68 -5.77
C SER A 131 11.60 13.31 -5.35
N TYR A 132 12.15 12.20 -5.86
CA TYR A 132 13.50 11.79 -5.50
C TYR A 132 14.58 12.72 -6.09
N ALA A 133 14.34 13.33 -7.25
CA ALA A 133 15.25 14.33 -7.82
C ALA A 133 15.33 15.59 -6.95
N VAL A 134 14.19 16.07 -6.44
CA VAL A 134 14.14 17.20 -5.48
C VAL A 134 14.93 16.85 -4.20
N TRP A 135 14.78 15.62 -3.70
CA TRP A 135 15.52 15.19 -2.51
C TRP A 135 17.02 14.98 -2.77
N ALA A 136 17.41 14.52 -3.96
CA ALA A 136 18.80 14.29 -4.32
C ALA A 136 19.58 15.59 -4.54
N THR A 137 18.91 16.63 -5.04
CA THR A 137 19.54 17.91 -5.41
C THR A 137 19.68 18.89 -4.25
N SER A 138 18.90 18.73 -3.17
CA SER A 138 18.93 19.67 -2.04
C SER A 138 18.86 18.97 -0.69
N ARG A 139 19.64 19.49 0.26
CA ARG A 139 19.74 19.01 1.65
C ARG A 139 18.94 19.86 2.65
N SER A 140 18.15 20.83 2.18
CA SER A 140 17.31 21.64 3.07
C SER A 140 16.07 20.87 3.54
N PHE A 141 15.55 21.22 4.72
CA PHE A 141 14.32 20.61 5.21
C PHE A 141 13.13 20.90 4.29
N ALA A 142 13.11 22.09 3.68
CA ALA A 142 12.09 22.47 2.70
C ALA A 142 12.08 21.55 1.48
N ALA A 143 13.25 21.24 0.90
CA ALA A 143 13.34 20.31 -0.23
C ALA A 143 12.97 18.88 0.19
N PHE A 144 13.38 18.46 1.39
CA PHE A 144 12.98 17.18 1.95
C PHE A 144 11.45 17.09 2.09
N LEU A 145 10.81 18.08 2.69
CA LEU A 145 9.35 18.11 2.85
C LEU A 145 8.63 18.18 1.50
N ALA A 146 9.11 19.01 0.57
CA ALA A 146 8.57 19.08 -0.79
C ALA A 146 8.66 17.72 -1.50
N SER A 147 9.77 17.00 -1.36
CA SER A 147 9.90 15.63 -1.89
C SER A 147 8.84 14.69 -1.32
N ARG A 148 8.57 14.75 -0.01
CA ARG A 148 7.55 13.91 0.63
C ARG A 148 6.15 14.25 0.14
N VAL A 149 5.86 15.54 -0.07
CA VAL A 149 4.55 15.97 -0.58
C VAL A 149 4.34 15.51 -2.03
N ILE A 150 5.32 15.76 -2.91
CA ILE A 150 5.27 15.33 -4.32
C ILE A 150 5.14 13.80 -4.37
N GLY A 151 5.98 13.08 -3.61
CA GLY A 151 5.97 11.64 -3.56
C GLY A 151 4.66 11.07 -3.03
N GLY A 152 4.03 11.72 -2.03
CA GLY A 152 2.76 11.29 -1.46
C GLY A 152 1.59 11.47 -2.44
N ILE A 153 1.56 12.59 -3.15
CA ILE A 153 0.56 12.87 -4.21
C ILE A 153 0.70 11.86 -5.36
N SER A 154 1.94 11.48 -5.70
CA SER A 154 2.24 10.56 -6.80
C SER A 154 2.28 9.08 -6.41
N LYS A 155 1.96 8.73 -5.15
CA LYS A 155 2.01 7.34 -4.64
C LYS A 155 0.81 6.46 -5.05
N GLY A 156 0.04 6.90 -6.05
CA GLY A 156 -1.06 6.12 -6.63
C GLY A 156 -0.60 4.84 -7.37
N ASN A 157 0.70 4.69 -7.64
CA ASN A 157 1.27 3.50 -8.28
C ASN A 157 0.96 2.19 -7.52
N VAL A 158 0.84 2.24 -6.19
CA VAL A 158 0.47 1.08 -5.36
C VAL A 158 -0.98 0.66 -5.62
N SER A 159 -1.93 1.60 -5.57
CA SER A 159 -3.34 1.29 -5.84
C SER A 159 -3.55 0.86 -7.30
N LEU A 160 -2.84 1.49 -8.25
CA LEU A 160 -2.84 1.08 -9.66
C LEU A 160 -2.30 -0.33 -9.85
N SER A 161 -1.26 -0.73 -9.10
CA SER A 161 -0.76 -2.11 -9.13
C SER A 161 -1.83 -3.11 -8.72
N THR A 162 -2.57 -2.82 -7.63
CA THR A 162 -3.70 -3.67 -7.23
C THR A 162 -4.84 -3.68 -8.25
N ALA A 163 -5.11 -2.55 -8.92
CA ALA A 163 -6.11 -2.44 -9.96
C ALA A 163 -5.73 -3.26 -11.22
N ILE A 164 -4.47 -3.18 -11.65
CA ILE A 164 -3.93 -3.99 -12.77
C ILE A 164 -4.07 -5.49 -12.49
N ILE A 165 -3.81 -5.92 -11.25
CA ILE A 165 -4.02 -7.32 -10.85
C ILE A 165 -5.51 -7.67 -10.82
N ALA A 166 -6.38 -6.74 -10.42
CA ALA A 166 -7.82 -6.96 -10.41
C ALA A 166 -8.42 -7.09 -11.83
N ASP A 167 -7.82 -6.42 -12.82
CA ASP A 167 -8.22 -6.50 -14.23
C ASP A 167 -7.99 -7.90 -14.85
N LEU A 168 -7.15 -8.75 -14.24
CA LEU A 168 -6.87 -10.10 -14.75
C LEU A 168 -8.14 -10.98 -14.75
N SER A 169 -8.32 -11.83 -15.76
CA SER A 169 -9.59 -12.56 -15.95
C SER A 169 -9.79 -13.72 -14.95
N SER A 170 -8.72 -14.43 -14.57
CA SER A 170 -8.82 -15.63 -13.73
C SER A 170 -8.83 -15.28 -12.23
N PRO A 171 -9.78 -15.78 -11.42
CA PRO A 171 -9.76 -15.59 -9.96
C PRO A 171 -8.46 -16.09 -9.31
N SER A 172 -7.88 -17.16 -9.85
CA SER A 172 -6.59 -17.71 -9.39
C SER A 172 -5.41 -16.78 -9.70
N ALA A 173 -5.46 -16.03 -10.82
CA ALA A 173 -4.45 -15.03 -11.16
C ALA A 173 -4.55 -13.82 -10.23
N ARG A 174 -5.77 -13.37 -9.92
CA ARG A 174 -6.02 -12.25 -8.98
C ARG A 174 -5.51 -12.57 -7.57
N SER A 175 -5.88 -13.71 -7.00
CA SER A 175 -5.43 -14.10 -5.65
C SER A 175 -3.91 -14.25 -5.58
N ARG A 176 -3.31 -14.91 -6.58
CA ARG A 176 -1.85 -15.04 -6.70
C ARG A 176 -1.17 -13.69 -6.85
N GLY A 177 -1.70 -12.81 -7.70
CA GLY A 177 -1.15 -11.47 -7.93
C GLY A 177 -1.19 -10.60 -6.67
N MET A 178 -2.29 -10.63 -5.91
CA MET A 178 -2.41 -9.91 -4.64
C MET A 178 -1.43 -10.44 -3.60
N ALA A 179 -1.22 -11.77 -3.52
CA ALA A 179 -0.20 -12.34 -2.65
C ALA A 179 1.23 -11.91 -3.06
N VAL A 180 1.52 -11.84 -4.36
CA VAL A 180 2.81 -11.39 -4.89
C VAL A 180 3.07 -9.90 -4.59
N ILE A 181 2.05 -9.04 -4.65
CA ILE A 181 2.13 -7.65 -4.18
C ILE A 181 2.56 -7.63 -2.71
N GLY A 182 1.95 -8.45 -1.85
CA GLY A 182 2.37 -8.59 -0.44
C GLY A 182 3.85 -8.97 -0.29
N VAL A 183 4.33 -9.93 -1.08
CA VAL A 183 5.75 -10.32 -1.09
C VAL A 183 6.65 -9.15 -1.48
N ALA A 184 6.26 -8.33 -2.46
CA ALA A 184 7.03 -7.13 -2.83
C ALA A 184 7.14 -6.14 -1.66
N PHE A 185 6.04 -5.89 -0.94
CA PHE A 185 6.03 -5.08 0.29
C PHE A 185 6.98 -5.65 1.35
N SER A 186 6.86 -6.93 1.66
CA SER A 186 7.72 -7.58 2.66
C SER A 186 9.20 -7.49 2.27
N LEU A 187 9.56 -7.77 1.01
CA LEU A 187 10.94 -7.65 0.53
C LEU A 187 11.43 -6.20 0.52
N GLY A 188 10.64 -5.25 0.04
CA GLY A 188 11.01 -3.84 -0.03
C GLY A 188 11.23 -3.22 1.35
N PHE A 189 10.36 -3.52 2.32
CA PHE A 189 10.50 -3.06 3.71
C PHE A 189 11.58 -3.80 4.50
N THR A 190 12.02 -4.98 4.04
CA THR A 190 13.15 -5.71 4.64
C THR A 190 14.48 -5.24 4.07
N LEU A 191 14.62 -5.27 2.74
CA LEU A 191 15.88 -5.01 2.04
C LEU A 191 16.21 -3.53 1.95
N GLY A 192 15.21 -2.66 1.77
CA GLY A 192 15.46 -1.23 1.57
C GLY A 192 16.07 -0.55 2.79
N PRO A 193 15.55 -0.72 4.03
CA PRO A 193 16.20 -0.17 5.22
C PRO A 193 17.59 -0.75 5.47
N MET A 194 17.81 -2.02 5.12
CA MET A 194 19.13 -2.66 5.22
C MET A 194 20.15 -2.00 4.27
N LEU A 195 19.76 -1.75 3.02
CA LEU A 195 20.58 -1.01 2.05
C LEU A 195 20.79 0.45 2.49
N GLY A 196 19.74 1.11 2.98
CA GLY A 196 19.78 2.51 3.39
C GLY A 196 20.67 2.76 4.61
N ALA A 197 20.75 1.79 5.53
CA ALA A 197 21.65 1.84 6.68
C ALA A 197 23.10 1.50 6.36
N SER A 198 23.34 0.75 5.27
CA SER A 198 24.69 0.29 4.87
C SER A 198 25.42 1.29 3.98
N LEU A 199 24.70 2.26 3.40
CA LEU A 199 25.23 3.23 2.46
C LEU A 199 25.44 4.61 3.10
N PRO A 200 26.38 5.43 2.57
CA PRO A 200 26.53 6.82 2.99
C PRO A 200 25.23 7.60 2.78
N SER A 201 24.88 8.48 3.73
CA SER A 201 23.69 9.33 3.68
C SER A 201 23.62 10.24 2.45
N GLU A 202 24.79 10.56 1.88
CA GLU A 202 24.88 11.37 0.67
C GLU A 202 24.49 10.60 -0.60
N THR A 203 24.81 9.31 -0.66
CA THR A 203 24.56 8.44 -1.82
C THR A 203 23.12 7.95 -1.89
N VAL A 204 22.43 7.86 -0.75
CA VAL A 204 21.11 7.23 -0.68
C VAL A 204 20.03 7.95 -1.51
N PRO A 205 19.92 9.30 -1.52
CA PRO A 205 18.98 9.98 -2.40
C PRO A 205 19.21 9.68 -3.89
N TRP A 206 20.47 9.58 -4.31
CA TRP A 206 20.84 9.24 -5.69
C TRP A 206 20.47 7.79 -6.03
N LEU A 207 20.68 6.85 -5.11
CA LEU A 207 20.25 5.46 -5.29
C LEU A 207 18.71 5.34 -5.36
N ALA A 208 17.97 6.08 -4.52
CA ALA A 208 16.52 6.12 -4.58
C ALA A 208 16.03 6.68 -5.92
N LEU A 209 16.67 7.73 -6.43
CA LEU A 209 16.40 8.27 -7.75
C LEU A 209 16.70 7.25 -8.86
N LEU A 210 17.82 6.52 -8.78
CA LEU A 210 18.17 5.46 -9.73
C LEU A 210 17.09 4.36 -9.77
N PHE A 211 16.63 3.89 -8.61
CA PHE A 211 15.54 2.90 -8.54
C PHE A 211 14.23 3.44 -9.12
N ALA A 212 13.88 4.70 -8.84
CA ALA A 212 12.68 5.32 -9.39
C ALA A 212 12.73 5.49 -10.91
N VAL A 213 13.86 5.95 -11.46
CA VAL A 213 14.07 6.07 -12.92
C VAL A 213 14.07 4.70 -13.58
N SER A 214 14.76 3.73 -12.97
CA SER A 214 14.77 2.34 -13.45
C SER A 214 13.35 1.76 -13.48
N ASN A 215 12.54 2.03 -12.45
CA ASN A 215 11.15 1.59 -12.40
C ASN A 215 10.30 2.26 -13.49
N LEU A 216 10.43 3.57 -13.67
CA LEU A 216 9.71 4.30 -14.73
C LEU A 216 10.03 3.73 -16.11
N LEU A 217 11.32 3.52 -16.42
CA LEU A 217 11.76 2.93 -17.69
C LEU A 217 11.28 1.49 -17.85
N PHE A 218 11.39 0.68 -16.78
CA PHE A 218 10.93 -0.70 -16.79
C PHE A 218 9.43 -0.80 -17.06
N MET A 219 8.61 -0.02 -16.35
CA MET A 219 7.16 0.02 -16.55
C MET A 219 6.79 0.59 -17.92
N PHE A 220 7.53 1.59 -18.41
CA PHE A 220 7.34 2.12 -19.76
C PHE A 220 7.54 1.03 -20.83
N CYS A 221 8.58 0.22 -20.72
CA CYS A 221 8.91 -0.81 -21.70
C CYS A 221 8.05 -2.08 -21.57
N PHE A 222 7.73 -2.51 -20.35
CA PHE A 222 7.21 -3.86 -20.11
C PHE A 222 5.76 -3.94 -19.63
N LEU A 223 5.15 -2.86 -19.13
CA LEU A 223 3.78 -2.90 -18.63
C LEU A 223 2.78 -2.83 -19.81
N PRO A 224 2.02 -3.91 -20.09
CA PRO A 224 0.94 -3.84 -21.07
C PRO A 224 -0.25 -3.06 -20.50
N GLU A 225 -1.08 -2.54 -21.39
CA GLU A 225 -2.39 -1.99 -20.99
C GLU A 225 -3.33 -3.15 -20.63
N THR A 226 -3.89 -3.15 -19.42
CA THR A 226 -4.84 -4.18 -18.95
C THR A 226 -6.30 -3.75 -19.08
N LEU A 227 -6.56 -2.44 -19.18
CA LEU A 227 -7.90 -1.90 -19.34
C LEU A 227 -8.20 -1.58 -20.81
N LEU A 228 -8.99 -2.45 -21.44
CA LEU A 228 -9.44 -2.30 -22.83
C LEU A 228 -10.21 -0.97 -23.02
N PRO A 229 -10.02 -0.25 -24.14
CA PRO A 229 -10.70 1.02 -24.41
C PRO A 229 -12.22 0.96 -24.26
N GLU A 230 -12.83 -0.15 -24.67
CA GLU A 230 -14.28 -0.39 -24.60
C GLU A 230 -14.82 -0.51 -23.17
N LYS A 231 -13.96 -0.85 -22.20
CA LYS A 231 -14.31 -1.02 -20.78
C LYS A 231 -13.97 0.20 -19.93
N ARG A 232 -13.50 1.29 -20.55
CA ARG A 232 -13.12 2.51 -19.85
C ARG A 232 -14.35 3.27 -19.40
N ALA A 233 -14.25 3.89 -18.24
CA ALA A 233 -15.30 4.78 -17.76
C ALA A 233 -15.41 6.01 -18.67
N PRO A 234 -16.63 6.47 -19.00
CA PRO A 234 -16.84 7.55 -19.95
C PRO A 234 -16.41 8.93 -19.42
N SER A 235 -16.33 9.10 -18.10
CA SER A 235 -15.94 10.36 -17.47
C SER A 235 -15.37 10.14 -16.06
N ILE A 236 -14.37 10.94 -15.68
CA ILE A 236 -13.71 10.86 -14.36
C ILE A 236 -14.65 11.36 -13.26
N THR A 237 -15.30 12.50 -13.48
CA THR A 237 -16.19 13.16 -12.52
C THR A 237 -16.95 14.31 -13.21
N PRO A 238 -18.25 14.18 -13.56
CA PRO A 238 -18.98 15.29 -14.16
C PRO A 238 -19.51 16.33 -13.15
N GLY A 239 -19.25 16.21 -11.84
CA GLY A 239 -19.73 17.20 -10.86
C GLY A 239 -19.16 17.10 -9.45
N PHE A 240 -19.46 18.13 -8.63
CA PHE A 240 -18.99 18.29 -7.24
C PHE A 240 -19.32 17.08 -6.34
N ARG A 241 -20.47 16.44 -6.56
CA ARG A 241 -20.88 15.24 -5.83
C ARG A 241 -19.95 14.05 -6.07
N ALA A 242 -19.49 13.87 -7.30
CA ALA A 242 -18.55 12.80 -7.64
C ALA A 242 -17.15 13.07 -7.04
N ALA A 243 -16.72 14.34 -6.97
CA ALA A 243 -15.51 14.71 -6.24
C ALA A 243 -15.64 14.47 -4.73
N ALA A 244 -16.79 14.79 -4.14
CA ALA A 244 -17.08 14.51 -2.74
C ALA A 244 -17.11 13.00 -2.44
N ASP A 245 -17.61 12.18 -3.37
CA ASP A 245 -17.61 10.72 -3.24
C ASP A 245 -16.21 10.10 -3.26
N LEU A 246 -15.24 10.76 -3.91
CA LEU A 246 -13.84 10.33 -3.97
C LEU A 246 -13.00 10.83 -2.79
N LEU A 247 -13.42 11.87 -2.08
CA LEU A 247 -12.63 12.50 -1.01
C LEU A 247 -13.20 12.27 0.40
N SER A 248 -14.51 12.07 0.52
CA SER A 248 -15.16 11.91 1.83
C SER A 248 -14.85 10.52 2.43
N PRO A 249 -14.30 10.45 3.67
CA PRO A 249 -14.04 9.16 4.33
C PRO A 249 -15.28 8.28 4.43
N LEU A 250 -16.44 8.88 4.71
CA LEU A 250 -17.72 8.18 4.81
C LEU A 250 -18.19 7.65 3.45
N ALA A 251 -17.98 8.41 2.37
CA ALA A 251 -18.34 7.97 1.02
C ALA A 251 -17.43 6.83 0.54
N LEU A 252 -16.13 6.89 0.85
CA LEU A 252 -15.18 5.83 0.54
C LEU A 252 -15.51 4.53 1.29
N LEU A 253 -15.84 4.59 2.58
CA LEU A 253 -16.29 3.41 3.35
C LEU A 253 -17.62 2.83 2.85
N ARG A 254 -18.49 3.68 2.28
CA ARG A 254 -19.75 3.26 1.65
C ARG A 254 -19.58 2.79 0.20
N PHE A 255 -18.39 2.96 -0.37
CA PHE A 255 -18.09 2.73 -1.78
C PHE A 255 -19.04 3.50 -2.71
N SER A 256 -19.41 4.74 -2.36
CA SER A 256 -20.40 5.53 -3.11
C SER A 256 -20.00 5.73 -4.58
N ALA A 257 -18.72 5.99 -4.85
CA ALA A 257 -18.22 6.12 -6.22
C ALA A 257 -18.45 4.86 -7.07
N VAL A 258 -18.31 3.66 -6.48
CA VAL A 258 -18.55 2.38 -7.16
C VAL A 258 -20.04 2.14 -7.38
N THR A 259 -20.90 2.64 -6.48
CA THR A 259 -22.36 2.49 -6.64
C THR A 259 -22.95 3.32 -7.77
N HIS A 260 -22.24 4.33 -8.24
CA HIS A 260 -22.66 5.18 -9.35
C HIS A 260 -22.10 4.74 -10.71
N SER A 261 -21.30 3.66 -10.75
CA SER A 261 -20.74 3.09 -11.98
C SER A 261 -21.75 2.20 -12.72
N GLN A 262 -21.57 2.07 -14.04
CA GLN A 262 -22.47 1.35 -14.97
C GLN A 262 -22.81 -0.08 -14.54
N ASP A 263 -21.88 -0.80 -13.88
CA ASP A 263 -22.07 -2.15 -13.35
C ASP A 263 -22.22 -2.15 -11.82
N THR A 264 -23.32 -1.60 -11.32
CA THR A 264 -23.54 -1.49 -9.87
C THR A 264 -23.67 -2.87 -9.20
N PRO A 265 -22.84 -3.20 -8.20
CA PRO A 265 -23.03 -4.42 -7.41
C PRO A 265 -24.37 -4.34 -6.66
N ALA A 266 -25.34 -5.17 -7.00
CA ALA A 266 -26.66 -5.15 -6.34
C ALA A 266 -26.64 -5.83 -4.96
N GLY A 267 -27.39 -5.25 -4.01
CA GLY A 267 -27.79 -5.84 -2.72
C GLY A 267 -26.64 -6.43 -1.88
N ASP A 268 -26.59 -7.75 -1.83
CA ASP A 268 -25.68 -8.51 -0.96
C ASP A 268 -24.21 -8.33 -1.33
N ARG A 269 -23.90 -8.12 -2.62
CA ARG A 269 -22.53 -7.88 -3.08
C ARG A 269 -22.00 -6.54 -2.59
N LEU A 270 -22.82 -5.50 -2.59
CA LEU A 270 -22.45 -4.18 -2.08
C LEU A 270 -22.28 -4.20 -0.56
N TRP A 271 -23.15 -4.90 0.15
CA TRP A 271 -23.03 -5.06 1.60
C TRP A 271 -21.75 -5.80 1.98
N SER A 272 -21.43 -6.89 1.25
CA SER A 272 -20.18 -7.63 1.42
C SER A 272 -18.96 -6.75 1.15
N LEU A 273 -18.98 -5.93 0.09
CA LEU A 273 -17.91 -4.98 -0.22
C LEU A 273 -17.70 -3.96 0.91
N ARG A 274 -18.78 -3.36 1.42
CA ARG A 274 -18.73 -2.41 2.55
C ARG A 274 -18.17 -3.06 3.81
N ARG A 275 -18.57 -4.29 4.12
CA ARG A 275 -18.04 -5.04 5.26
C ARG A 275 -16.56 -5.35 5.10
N LEU A 276 -16.13 -5.81 3.92
CA LEU A 276 -14.72 -6.06 3.63
C LEU A 276 -13.89 -4.77 3.75
N GLY A 277 -14.39 -3.65 3.22
CA GLY A 277 -13.73 -2.35 3.36
C GLY A 277 -13.62 -1.88 4.81
N LEU A 278 -14.68 -2.04 5.61
CA LEU A 278 -14.64 -1.70 7.03
C LEU A 278 -13.66 -2.59 7.81
N VAL A 279 -13.66 -3.90 7.56
CA VAL A 279 -12.70 -4.83 8.18
C VAL A 279 -11.28 -4.46 7.78
N TYR A 280 -11.04 -4.14 6.51
CA TYR A 280 -9.73 -3.70 6.01
C TYR A 280 -9.26 -2.41 6.68
N PHE A 281 -10.15 -1.41 6.80
CA PHE A 281 -9.86 -0.16 7.50
C PHE A 281 -9.52 -0.39 8.97
N LEU A 282 -10.36 -1.13 9.70
CA LEU A 282 -10.15 -1.41 11.13
C LEU A 282 -8.86 -2.22 11.36
N TYR A 283 -8.62 -3.22 10.51
CA TYR A 283 -7.39 -4.01 10.55
C TYR A 283 -6.16 -3.11 10.37
N LEU A 284 -6.11 -2.31 9.29
CA LEU A 284 -4.97 -1.45 9.04
C LEU A 284 -4.80 -0.37 10.09
N PHE A 285 -5.89 0.26 10.56
CA PHE A 285 -5.83 1.29 11.59
C PHE A 285 -5.21 0.76 12.90
N LEU A 286 -5.67 -0.40 13.37
CA LEU A 286 -5.14 -1.03 14.58
C LEU A 286 -3.72 -1.57 14.36
N PHE A 287 -3.50 -2.27 13.24
CA PHE A 287 -2.21 -2.86 12.91
C PHE A 287 -1.12 -1.79 12.78
N SER A 288 -1.37 -0.71 12.03
CA SER A 288 -0.39 0.37 11.83
C SER A 288 -0.07 1.10 13.13
N GLY A 289 -1.07 1.31 13.99
CA GLY A 289 -0.85 1.93 15.31
C GLY A 289 0.05 1.07 16.20
N LEU A 290 -0.20 -0.24 16.26
CA LEU A 290 0.62 -1.18 17.03
C LEU A 290 2.02 -1.38 16.43
N GLU A 291 2.11 -1.52 15.11
CA GLU A 291 3.37 -1.65 14.38
C GLU A 291 4.28 -0.46 14.63
N TYR A 292 3.74 0.76 14.54
CA TYR A 292 4.50 1.98 14.77
C TYR A 292 4.94 2.12 16.24
N THR A 293 4.02 1.86 17.18
CA THR A 293 4.31 1.96 18.62
C THR A 293 5.25 0.87 19.15
N LEU A 294 5.43 -0.23 18.41
CA LEU A 294 6.40 -1.26 18.73
C LEU A 294 7.82 -0.71 18.88
N SER A 295 8.19 0.31 18.12
CA SER A 295 9.51 0.97 18.24
C SER A 295 9.70 1.66 19.60
N PHE A 296 8.63 2.26 20.15
CA PHE A 296 8.65 2.83 21.49
C PHE A 296 8.71 1.75 22.56
N LEU A 297 7.87 0.71 22.44
CA LEU A 297 7.82 -0.39 23.40
C LEU A 297 9.15 -1.14 23.47
N ALA A 298 9.78 -1.42 22.33
CA ALA A 298 11.08 -2.07 22.26
C ALA A 298 12.17 -1.24 22.95
N HIS A 299 12.13 0.09 22.80
CA HIS A 299 13.09 0.96 23.48
C HIS A 299 12.80 1.08 24.98
N GLN A 300 11.57 1.41 25.37
CA GLN A 300 11.19 1.63 26.78
C GLN A 300 11.39 0.39 27.64
N ARG A 301 10.92 -0.77 27.16
CA ARG A 301 10.89 -1.99 27.97
C ARG A 301 12.18 -2.79 27.90
N PHE A 302 12.82 -2.85 26.73
CA PHE A 302 13.98 -3.71 26.49
C PHE A 302 15.27 -2.93 26.21
N GLN A 303 15.23 -1.59 26.21
CA GLN A 303 16.37 -0.72 25.93
C GLN A 303 17.02 -1.02 24.58
N PHE A 304 16.22 -1.46 23.59
CA PHE A 304 16.76 -1.82 22.28
C PHE A 304 17.41 -0.63 21.59
N SER A 305 18.63 -0.80 21.10
CA SER A 305 19.30 0.15 20.20
C SER A 305 18.62 0.20 18.83
N SER A 306 18.91 1.22 18.01
CA SER A 306 18.34 1.33 16.66
C SER A 306 18.75 0.13 15.78
N LEU A 307 19.95 -0.40 15.99
CA LEU A 307 20.44 -1.60 15.30
C LEU A 307 19.66 -2.86 15.70
N GLN A 308 19.34 -3.02 17.00
CA GLN A 308 18.54 -4.14 17.48
C GLN A 308 17.10 -4.07 16.96
N GLN A 309 16.50 -2.88 16.90
CA GLN A 309 15.20 -2.67 16.26
C GLN A 309 15.24 -3.00 14.76
N GLY A 310 16.30 -2.62 14.06
CA GLY A 310 16.53 -3.00 12.67
C GLY A 310 16.57 -4.52 12.48
N LYS A 311 17.31 -5.25 13.33
CA LYS A 311 17.34 -6.73 13.32
C LYS A 311 15.96 -7.34 13.58
N MET A 312 15.20 -6.78 14.52
CA MET A 312 13.84 -7.22 14.83
C MET A 312 12.91 -7.08 13.61
N PHE A 313 12.87 -5.91 12.97
CA PHE A 313 12.04 -5.69 11.78
C PHE A 313 12.50 -6.53 10.58
N PHE A 314 13.81 -6.76 10.43
CA PHE A 314 14.35 -7.65 9.41
C PHE A 314 13.83 -9.09 9.60
N SER A 315 13.88 -9.62 10.81
CA SER A 315 13.35 -10.97 11.11
C SER A 315 11.83 -11.06 10.85
N ILE A 316 11.06 -10.05 11.27
CA ILE A 316 9.62 -9.97 11.02
C ILE A 316 9.33 -9.99 9.51
N GLY A 317 10.01 -9.12 8.74
CA GLY A 317 9.82 -9.01 7.30
C GLY A 317 10.18 -10.29 6.54
N LEU A 318 11.25 -10.99 6.94
CA LEU A 318 11.61 -12.27 6.36
C LEU A 318 10.56 -13.36 6.65
N SER A 319 10.04 -13.42 7.89
CA SER A 319 8.95 -14.32 8.24
C SER A 319 7.67 -14.00 7.45
N MET A 320 7.33 -12.71 7.29
CA MET A 320 6.17 -12.29 6.48
C MET A 320 6.33 -12.70 5.02
N ALA A 321 7.50 -12.47 4.41
CA ALA A 321 7.78 -12.86 3.04
C ALA A 321 7.68 -14.38 2.85
N ALA A 322 8.20 -15.17 3.80
CA ALA A 322 8.11 -16.62 3.77
C ALA A 322 6.65 -17.10 3.84
N VAL A 323 5.86 -16.58 4.77
CA VAL A 323 4.43 -16.95 4.91
C VAL A 323 3.63 -16.52 3.69
N GLN A 324 3.85 -15.32 3.16
CA GLN A 324 3.13 -14.82 1.98
C GLN A 324 3.49 -15.60 0.72
N GLY A 325 4.78 -15.89 0.51
CA GLY A 325 5.28 -16.63 -0.65
C GLY A 325 4.95 -18.11 -0.64
N ALA A 326 5.00 -18.77 0.53
CA ALA A 326 4.80 -20.21 0.66
C ALA A 326 3.36 -20.61 0.98
N TYR A 327 2.68 -19.90 1.88
CA TYR A 327 1.34 -20.27 2.35
C TYR A 327 0.25 -19.42 1.68
N ALA A 328 0.29 -18.09 1.81
CA ALA A 328 -0.80 -17.22 1.33
C ALA A 328 -1.03 -17.34 -0.18
N ARG A 329 0.06 -17.44 -0.96
CA ARG A 329 0.00 -17.64 -2.42
C ARG A 329 -0.66 -18.95 -2.85
N ARG A 330 -0.73 -19.97 -1.98
CA ARG A 330 -1.30 -21.29 -2.27
C ARG A 330 -2.75 -21.45 -1.81
N ILE A 331 -3.35 -20.42 -1.20
CA ILE A 331 -4.76 -20.45 -0.81
C ILE A 331 -5.62 -20.51 -2.07
N SER A 332 -6.49 -21.52 -2.16
CA SER A 332 -7.42 -21.67 -3.27
C SER A 332 -8.46 -20.54 -3.27
N PRO A 333 -8.85 -19.99 -4.43
CA PRO A 333 -9.89 -18.97 -4.51
C PRO A 333 -11.19 -19.39 -3.80
N GLY A 334 -11.76 -18.53 -2.96
CA GLY A 334 -12.93 -18.81 -2.12
C GLY A 334 -12.58 -19.50 -0.78
N GLY A 335 -11.32 -19.91 -0.60
CA GLY A 335 -10.82 -20.52 0.62
C GLY A 335 -10.23 -19.53 1.63
N GLU A 336 -10.27 -18.23 1.37
CA GLU A 336 -9.62 -17.20 2.17
C GLU A 336 -10.16 -17.18 3.61
N ILE A 337 -11.48 -17.25 3.79
CA ILE A 337 -12.11 -17.30 5.11
C ILE A 337 -11.74 -18.61 5.84
N THR A 338 -11.73 -19.73 5.13
CA THR A 338 -11.40 -21.04 5.69
C THR A 338 -9.94 -21.12 6.12
N ALA A 339 -9.03 -20.50 5.38
CA ALA A 339 -7.62 -20.39 5.75
C ALA A 339 -7.45 -19.59 7.05
N VAL A 340 -8.15 -18.46 7.19
CA VAL A 340 -8.15 -17.67 8.43
C VAL A 340 -8.71 -18.49 9.61
N LYS A 341 -9.81 -19.21 9.41
CA LYS A 341 -10.40 -20.08 10.44
C LYS A 341 -9.43 -21.18 10.91
N ARG A 342 -8.70 -21.81 9.99
CA ARG A 342 -7.68 -22.84 10.33
C ARG A 342 -6.50 -22.28 11.13
N ALA A 343 -6.14 -21.02 10.90
CA ALA A 343 -5.08 -20.34 11.64
C ALA A 343 -5.48 -19.95 13.08
N GLN A 344 -6.77 -20.03 13.45
CA GLN A 344 -7.29 -19.78 14.79
C GLN A 344 -7.94 -21.05 15.39
N PRO A 345 -7.14 -22.06 15.81
CA PRO A 345 -7.67 -23.35 16.27
C PRO A 345 -8.47 -23.32 17.60
N GLY A 346 -8.67 -22.15 18.22
CA GLY A 346 -9.22 -22.01 19.57
C GLY A 346 -10.69 -21.59 19.71
N ARG A 347 -11.41 -21.23 18.63
CA ARG A 347 -12.85 -20.90 18.71
C ARG A 347 -13.68 -22.01 18.05
N LYS A 348 -14.32 -22.82 18.88
CA LYS A 348 -15.22 -23.91 18.49
C LYS A 348 -16.18 -23.47 17.38
N ALA A 349 -16.25 -24.31 16.36
CA ALA A 349 -17.04 -24.19 15.13
C ALA A 349 -18.58 -24.32 15.35
N GLN A 350 -19.14 -23.80 16.44
CA GLN A 350 -20.53 -24.07 16.82
C GLN A 350 -21.55 -22.95 16.54
N SER A 351 -21.16 -21.80 15.97
CA SER A 351 -22.15 -20.72 15.68
C SER A 351 -22.17 -20.20 14.23
N TRP A 352 -21.45 -20.81 13.29
CA TRP A 352 -21.28 -20.24 11.93
C TRP A 352 -21.81 -21.12 10.80
N ALA A 353 -22.62 -22.14 11.10
CA ALA A 353 -23.28 -22.99 10.11
C ALA A 353 -24.27 -22.23 9.19
N HIS A 354 -24.56 -20.96 9.46
CA HIS A 354 -25.36 -20.10 8.58
C HIS A 354 -24.56 -19.34 7.50
N CYS A 355 -23.23 -19.44 7.47
CA CYS A 355 -22.41 -18.75 6.46
C CYS A 355 -21.88 -19.66 5.33
N GLU A 356 -22.14 -20.97 5.35
CA GLU A 356 -21.65 -21.90 4.31
C GLU A 356 -22.67 -22.21 3.21
N ALA A 357 -23.73 -21.39 3.10
CA ALA A 357 -24.78 -21.56 2.08
C ALA A 357 -25.00 -20.34 1.16
N TRP A 358 -24.02 -19.43 1.03
CA TRP A 358 -24.11 -18.27 0.13
C TRP A 358 -22.81 -18.00 -0.62
#